data_AF-A0A8S9YS44-F1
#
_entry.id   AF-A0A8S9YS44-F1
#
_cell.length_a   1.000
_cell.length_b   1.000
_cell.length_c   1.000
_cell.angle_alpha   90.00
_cell.angle_beta   90.00
_cell.angle_gamma   90.00
#
_symmetry.space_group_name_H-M   'P 1'
#
loop_
_entity.id
_entity.type
_entity.pdbx_description
1 polymer ?
#
loop_
_entity_poly.entity_id
_entity_poly.type
_entity_poly.pdbx_seq_one_letter_code
_entity_poly.pdbx_strand_id
1 'polypeptide(L)'
;MYALVYEELEQPTLFLWNKVTGRLYELQRIADVCRSWFISSKIKTEGDLYLCTLFDPLFLFINLLRAKNQYTTLTSLLMDKANLSNLLSRQDLLEKRLDDICDTKSELLLI
;
A
#
# COMPACT_ATOMS: atom_id res chain seq x y z
N MET A 1 6.78 12.58 -4.23
CA MET A 1 6.30 11.19 -4.34
C MET A 1 7.31 10.32 -3.63
N TYR A 2 6.88 9.35 -2.82
CA TYR A 2 7.77 8.51 -2.00
C TYR A 2 7.58 7.04 -2.34
N ALA A 3 8.67 6.30 -2.40
CA ALA A 3 8.65 4.85 -2.56
C ALA A 3 8.41 4.19 -1.20
N LEU A 4 7.47 3.24 -1.15
CA LEU A 4 7.17 2.40 0.01
C LEU A 4 7.31 0.95 -0.43
N VAL A 5 8.20 0.20 0.22
CA VAL A 5 8.27 -1.25 0.04
C VAL A 5 7.39 -1.88 1.11
N TYR A 6 6.47 -2.76 0.70
CA TYR A 6 5.63 -3.52 1.61
C TYR A 6 6.01 -4.99 1.52
N GLU A 7 6.61 -5.51 2.58
CA GLU A 7 7.27 -6.82 2.65
C GLU A 7 6.36 -7.93 3.20
N GLU A 8 5.19 -7.57 3.72
CA GLU A 8 4.25 -8.52 4.35
C GLU A 8 3.36 -9.24 3.34
N LEU A 9 3.42 -8.85 2.07
CA LEU A 9 2.83 -9.61 0.97
C LEU A 9 3.72 -10.81 0.62
N GLU A 10 3.12 -11.85 0.04
CA GLU A 10 3.86 -13.02 -0.46
C GLU A 10 4.99 -12.63 -1.42
N GLN A 11 4.83 -11.50 -2.12
CA GLN A 11 5.88 -10.88 -2.92
C GLN A 11 6.10 -9.43 -2.48
N PRO A 12 7.34 -9.04 -2.14
CA PRO A 12 7.67 -7.65 -1.83
C PRO A 12 7.21 -6.72 -2.94
N THR A 13 6.29 -5.82 -2.62
CA THR A 13 5.65 -4.95 -3.61
C THR A 13 6.04 -3.51 -3.39
N LEU A 14 6.34 -2.81 -4.48
CA LEU A 14 6.70 -1.40 -4.46
C LEU A 14 5.46 -0.54 -4.67
N PHE A 15 5.25 0.41 -3.76
CA PHE A 15 4.19 1.40 -3.86
C PHE A 15 4.78 2.81 -4.02
N LEU A 16 4.09 3.64 -4.79
CA LEU A 16 4.36 5.06 -4.91
C LEU A 16 3.29 5.84 -4.14
N TRP A 17 3.71 6.60 -3.15
CA TRP A 17 2.83 7.41 -2.33
C TRP A 17 2.94 8.89 -2.68
N ASN A 18 1.79 9.49 -3.05
CA ASN A 18 1.65 10.92 -3.18
C ASN A 18 1.19 11.53 -1.84
N LYS A 19 2.13 12.06 -1.05
CA LYS A 19 1.84 12.70 0.24
C LYS A 19 0.95 13.95 0.15
N VAL A 20 0.88 14.61 -1.01
CA VAL A 20 0.07 15.81 -1.20
C VAL A 20 -1.40 15.44 -1.38
N THR A 21 -1.68 14.41 -2.19
CA THR A 21 -3.06 13.98 -2.48
C THR A 21 -3.54 12.81 -1.61
N GLY A 22 -2.66 12.23 -0.79
CA GLY A 22 -2.94 11.02 -0.01
C GLY A 22 -3.03 9.73 -0.85
N ARG A 23 -2.94 9.81 -2.18
CA ARG A 23 -3.13 8.65 -3.07
C ARG A 23 -1.93 7.71 -3.05
N LEU A 24 -2.22 6.42 -2.93
CA LEU A 24 -1.25 5.34 -3.05
C LEU A 24 -1.38 4.70 -4.44
N TYR A 25 -0.25 4.32 -5.01
CA TYR A 25 -0.20 3.63 -6.29
C TYR A 25 0.65 2.38 -6.17
N GLU A 26 0.19 1.27 -6.72
CA GLU A 26 0.99 0.06 -6.85
C GLU A 26 1.87 0.16 -8.10
N LEU A 27 3.14 -0.20 -7.98
CA LEU A 27 4.04 -0.29 -9.12
C LEU A 27 4.20 -1.74 -9.55
N GLN A 28 3.68 -2.06 -10.73
CA GLN A 28 3.73 -3.40 -11.31
C GLN A 28 4.71 -3.43 -12.47
N ARG A 29 5.61 -4.41 -12.47
CA ARG A 29 6.57 -4.62 -13.55
C ARG A 29 6.03 -5.70 -14.49
N ILE A 30 5.79 -5.31 -15.74
CA ILE A 30 5.53 -6.23 -16.84
C ILE A 30 6.85 -6.46 -17.56
N ALA A 31 7.40 -7.65 -17.37
CA ALA A 31 8.62 -8.11 -18.02
C ALA A 31 8.30 -9.29 -18.93
N ASP A 32 8.95 -9.34 -20.09
CA ASP A 32 8.82 -10.43 -21.04
C ASP A 32 10.14 -10.60 -21.79
N VAL A 33 10.38 -11.80 -22.31
CA VAL A 33 11.64 -12.17 -22.94
C VAL A 33 11.76 -11.46 -24.30
N CYS A 34 12.97 -11.03 -24.65
CA CYS A 34 13.29 -10.42 -25.95
C CYS A 34 12.48 -9.16 -26.31
N ARG A 35 12.29 -8.25 -25.35
CA ARG A 35 11.69 -6.92 -25.60
C ARG A 35 12.70 -5.80 -25.40
N SER A 36 12.57 -4.74 -26.19
CA SER A 36 13.37 -3.51 -26.11
C SER A 36 12.51 -2.29 -26.39
N TRP A 37 12.85 -1.15 -25.81
CA TRP A 37 12.21 0.13 -26.13
C TRP A 37 13.03 0.93 -27.13
N PHE A 38 12.35 1.54 -28.09
CA PHE A 38 12.89 2.58 -28.96
C PHE A 38 12.36 3.92 -28.43
N ILE A 39 13.20 4.66 -27.72
CA ILE A 39 12.84 5.92 -27.07
C ILE A 39 13.60 7.04 -27.77
N SER A 40 12.89 7.76 -28.64
CA SER A 40 13.48 8.79 -29.50
C SER A 40 14.63 8.21 -30.33
N SER A 41 15.86 8.69 -30.16
CA SER A 41 17.06 8.20 -30.86
C SER A 41 17.83 7.12 -30.10
N LYS A 42 17.30 6.63 -28.97
CA LYS A 42 17.98 5.64 -28.11
C LYS A 42 17.23 4.33 -28.08
N ILE A 43 17.98 3.23 -28.02
CA ILE A 43 17.45 1.90 -27.78
C ILE A 43 17.75 1.54 -26.32
N LYS A 44 16.72 1.17 -25.57
CA LYS A 44 16.84 0.59 -24.23
C LYS A 44 16.61 -0.92 -24.37
N THR A 45 17.65 -1.69 -24.07
CA THR A 45 17.65 -3.14 -24.23
C THR A 45 16.72 -3.85 -23.26
N GLU A 46 16.44 -3.26 -22.11
CA GLU A 46 15.44 -3.73 -21.17
C GLU A 46 14.06 -3.21 -21.60
N GLY A 47 13.26 -4.08 -22.20
CA GLY A 47 11.90 -3.79 -22.65
C GLY A 47 10.82 -3.87 -21.58
N ASP A 48 11.19 -3.83 -20.30
CA ASP A 48 10.23 -3.89 -19.20
C ASP A 48 9.34 -2.65 -19.19
N LEU A 49 8.06 -2.85 -18.87
CA LEU A 49 7.09 -1.79 -18.67
C LEU A 49 6.72 -1.72 -17.19
N TYR A 50 6.82 -0.53 -16.61
CA TYR A 50 6.30 -0.29 -15.27
C TYR A 50 4.93 0.38 -15.38
N LEU A 51 3.92 -0.25 -14.79
CA LEU A 51 2.58 0.32 -14.63
C LEU A 51 2.43 0.88 -13.23
N CYS A 52 1.80 2.06 -13.15
CA CYS A 52 1.47 2.73 -11.91
C CYS A 52 -0.06 2.81 -11.81
N THR A 53 -0.65 1.95 -11.01
CA THR A 53 -2.11 1.82 -10.85
C THR A 53 -2.52 2.40 -9.51
N LEU A 54 -3.69 3.08 -9.47
CA LEU A 54 -4.22 3.57 -8.20
C LEU A 54 -4.51 2.38 -7.30
N PHE A 55 -4.01 2.43 -6.06
CA PHE A 55 -4.17 1.36 -5.10
C PHE A 55 -4.94 1.87 -3.87
N ASP A 56 -5.86 1.04 -3.38
CA ASP A 56 -6.62 1.34 -2.19
C ASP A 56 -5.86 0.87 -0.92
N PRO A 57 -5.41 1.80 -0.05
CA PRO A 57 -4.66 1.46 1.16
C PRO A 57 -5.34 0.43 2.06
N LEU A 58 -6.67 0.30 2.01
CA LEU A 58 -7.44 -0.63 2.86
C LEU A 58 -6.95 -2.08 2.73
N PHE A 59 -6.50 -2.49 1.54
CA PHE A 59 -5.96 -3.84 1.32
C PHE A 59 -4.65 -4.12 2.06
N LEU A 60 -3.83 -3.10 2.34
CA LEU A 60 -2.66 -3.26 3.21
C LEU A 60 -3.10 -3.53 4.66
N PHE A 61 -4.18 -2.90 5.11
CA PHE A 61 -4.70 -3.09 6.47
C PHE A 61 -5.35 -4.44 6.65
N ILE A 62 -6.09 -4.95 5.65
CA ILE A 62 -6.69 -6.28 5.72
C ILE A 62 -5.62 -7.35 6.00
N ASN A 63 -4.44 -7.24 5.37
CA ASN A 63 -3.34 -8.19 5.63
C ASN A 63 -2.80 -8.08 7.06
N LEU A 64 -2.66 -6.87 7.59
CA LEU A 64 -2.24 -6.64 8.98
C LEU A 64 -3.25 -7.20 9.99
N LEU A 65 -4.54 -6.95 9.74
CA LEU A 65 -5.64 -7.37 10.60
C LEU A 65 -5.82 -8.89 10.58
N ARG A 66 -5.66 -9.53 9.41
CA ARG A 66 -5.71 -10.99 9.27
C ARG A 66 -4.68 -11.71 10.16
N ALA A 67 -3.57 -11.07 10.48
CA ALA A 67 -2.56 -11.63 11.38
C ALA A 67 -2.95 -11.57 12.88
N LYS A 68 -4.11 -10.97 13.22
CA LYS A 68 -4.58 -10.79 14.59
C LYS A 68 -5.83 -11.62 14.87
N ASN A 69 -5.86 -12.24 16.04
CA ASN A 69 -6.99 -13.06 16.52
C ASN A 69 -7.72 -12.42 17.72
N GLN A 70 -7.38 -11.19 18.07
CA GLN A 70 -7.91 -10.46 19.22
C GLN A 70 -8.09 -9.00 18.84
N TYR A 71 -9.11 -8.36 19.41
CA TYR A 71 -9.31 -6.92 19.30
C TYR A 71 -8.04 -6.17 19.69
N THR A 72 -7.59 -5.27 18.83
CA THR A 72 -6.40 -4.46 19.04
C THR A 72 -6.68 -3.01 18.70
N THR A 73 -5.90 -2.09 19.26
CA THR A 73 -6.04 -0.69 18.89
C THR A 73 -5.30 -0.42 17.58
N LEU A 74 -5.80 0.51 16.79
CA LEU A 74 -5.12 0.95 15.57
C LEU A 74 -3.68 1.41 15.87
N THR A 75 -3.47 2.10 16.98
CA THR A 75 -2.14 2.51 17.45
C THR A 75 -1.22 1.30 17.69
N SER A 76 -1.74 0.24 18.32
CA SER A 76 -0.96 -0.98 18.57
C SER A 76 -0.65 -1.75 17.30
N LEU A 77 -1.54 -1.73 16.30
CA LEU A 77 -1.32 -2.37 15.01
C LEU A 77 -0.17 -1.70 14.23
N LEU A 78 0.03 -0.40 14.44
CA LEU A 78 0.93 0.45 13.66
C LEU A 78 2.24 0.80 14.35
N MET A 79 2.46 0.39 15.60
CA MET A 79 3.61 0.80 16.42
C MET A 79 4.96 0.63 15.70
N ASP A 80 5.13 -0.46 14.94
CA ASP A 80 6.36 -0.77 14.20
C ASP A 80 6.27 -0.45 12.69
N LYS A 81 5.23 0.27 12.26
CA LYS A 81 4.89 0.52 10.84
C LYS A 81 4.74 2.00 10.56
N ALA A 82 5.79 2.78 10.85
CA ALA A 82 5.81 4.24 10.70
C ALA A 82 5.36 4.71 9.30
N ASN A 83 5.73 4.00 8.24
CA ASN A 83 5.31 4.33 6.88
C ASN A 83 3.79 4.19 6.67
N LEU A 84 3.17 3.16 7.25
CA LEU A 84 1.73 2.94 7.17
C LEU A 84 0.97 3.89 8.09
N SER A 85 1.49 4.17 9.29
CA SER A 85 0.93 5.18 10.19
C SER A 85 0.86 6.56 9.52
N ASN A 86 1.94 6.95 8.83
CA ASN A 86 1.97 8.19 8.06
C ASN A 86 0.97 8.18 6.89
N LEU A 87 0.80 7.06 6.20
CA LEU A 87 -0.21 6.90 5.15
C LEU A 87 -1.62 7.13 5.70
N LEU A 88 -1.91 6.57 6.87
CA LEU A 88 -3.22 6.61 7.52
C LEU A 88 -3.60 7.98 8.05
N SER A 89 -2.66 8.69 8.67
CA SER A 89 -2.89 10.06 9.16
C SER A 89 -3.37 11.04 8.07
N ARG A 90 -3.24 10.66 6.79
CA ARG A 90 -3.62 11.46 5.62
C ARG A 90 -4.77 10.85 4.83
N GLN A 91 -5.37 9.74 5.27
CA GLN A 91 -6.58 9.21 4.67
C GLN A 91 -7.80 9.82 5.37
N ASP A 92 -8.56 10.62 4.62
CA ASP A 92 -9.86 11.07 5.10
C ASP A 92 -10.77 9.86 5.31
N LEU A 93 -11.54 9.87 6.41
CA LEU A 93 -12.56 8.88 6.73
C LEU A 93 -12.06 7.44 6.97
N LEU A 94 -10.75 7.24 7.24
CA LEU A 94 -10.20 5.91 7.49
C LEU A 94 -11.01 5.11 8.52
N GLU A 95 -11.36 5.70 9.66
CA GLU A 95 -12.12 5.03 10.72
C GLU A 95 -13.44 4.46 10.17
N LYS A 96 -14.17 5.24 9.36
CA LYS A 96 -15.40 4.76 8.71
C LYS A 96 -15.14 3.61 7.74
N ARG A 97 -14.01 3.65 7.04
CA ARG A 97 -13.61 2.58 6.11
C ARG A 97 -13.15 1.32 6.84
N LEU A 98 -12.65 1.46 8.07
CA LEU A 98 -12.32 0.34 8.94
C LEU A 98 -13.59 -0.28 9.53
N ASP A 99 -14.63 0.52 9.82
CA ASP A 99 -15.95 -0.01 10.22
C ASP A 99 -16.55 -0.97 9.17
N ASP A 100 -16.19 -0.80 7.88
CA ASP A 100 -16.65 -1.70 6.81
C ASP A 100 -15.97 -3.09 6.85
N ILE A 101 -14.83 -3.23 7.53
CA ILE A 101 -14.00 -4.46 7.52
C ILE A 101 -13.64 -5.02 8.91
N CYS A 102 -13.86 -4.26 9.98
CA CYS A 102 -13.53 -4.60 11.35
C CYS A 102 -14.78 -4.57 12.24
N ASP A 103 -14.85 -5.48 13.21
CA ASP A 103 -15.78 -5.35 14.32
C ASP A 103 -15.26 -4.32 15.31
N THR A 104 -16.14 -3.50 15.89
CA THR A 104 -15.75 -2.48 16.88
C THR A 104 -16.25 -2.83 18.29
N LYS A 105 -15.42 -2.58 19.31
CA LYS A 105 -15.79 -2.73 20.73
C LYS A 105 -15.78 -1.39 21.47
N SER A 106 -16.88 -1.06 22.14
CA SER A 106 -17.35 0.31 22.38
C SER A 106 -16.69 1.14 23.52
N GLU A 107 -15.41 0.98 23.87
CA GLU A 107 -14.80 1.88 24.89
C GLU A 107 -13.43 2.45 24.53
N LEU A 108 -12.75 1.87 23.54
CA LEU A 108 -11.53 2.37 22.90
C LEU A 108 -11.63 1.88 21.44
N LEU A 109 -11.10 2.60 20.45
CA LEU A 109 -11.06 2.16 19.04
C LEU A 109 -10.30 0.82 18.93
N LEU A 110 -11.01 -0.25 19.22
CA LEU A 110 -10.62 -1.64 19.21
C LEU A 110 -11.23 -2.24 17.96
N ILE A 111 -10.35 -2.57 17.03
CA ILE A 111 -10.60 -3.16 15.71
C ILE A 111 -9.95 -4.53 15.60
#